data_AF-A0A212ELN3-F1
#
_entry.id   AF-A0A212ELN3-F1
#
_cell.length_a   1.000
_cell.length_b   1.000
_cell.length_c   1.000
_cell.angle_alpha   90.00
_cell.angle_beta   90.00
_cell.angle_gamma   90.00
#
_symmetry.space_group_name_H-M   'P 1'
#
loop_
_entity.id
_entity.type
_entity.pdbx_description
1 polymer ?
#
loop_
_entity_poly.entity_id
_entity_poly.type
_entity_poly.pdbx_seq_one_letter_code
_entity_poly.pdbx_strand_id
1 'polypeptide(L)'
;MSNSKDLLGFDSIFNIKNILQCLKFPLVSAAVIRENVPCLRSDGSMGQMEICKDEFGNRIDCPKYNEDVTENIEEEEEKVKKKPCRQEMAPPQYADLGKKANDVFSKGYHFGVFKLDLKTKSESGVEFTSGITSNQESGKVFGSLSSKYAVKDYGLIFTEKWNTDNTLATDITIQDKIAAGLKVTLEGTFAPQTGSKTGKLKSSFANDTVAINTNLDLDMAGPIVDVAAVLKYQGWLAGAHTQFDSQKAKFAKNNFAFGYQTNDFALHTNVDNGKDFGGSIYQKVSDKLDCGVSMKWTSGSSDTLFGVGAKFALDQDASLHAKINNKSLIGLGYQQKLRPGVTLTLSAAIDGQNFNAGGHKVGVALELEP
;
A
#
# COMPACT_ATOMS: atom_id res chain seq x y z
N MET A 1 -2.52 39.30 73.40
CA MET A 1 -1.37 39.77 72.60
C MET A 1 -1.34 38.97 71.30
N SER A 2 -1.64 39.65 70.19
CA SER A 2 -1.31 39.38 68.77
C SER A 2 -1.68 38.05 68.06
N ASN A 3 -2.77 38.10 67.28
CA ASN A 3 -2.87 37.98 65.81
C ASN A 3 -2.00 37.00 64.96
N SER A 4 -2.72 36.16 64.17
CA SER A 4 -2.80 36.18 62.68
C SER A 4 -1.81 35.38 61.80
N LYS A 5 -2.39 34.72 60.76
CA LYS A 5 -1.86 34.32 59.42
C LYS A 5 -0.86 33.15 59.34
N ASP A 6 -0.77 32.32 58.30
CA ASP A 6 -1.59 31.89 57.15
C ASP A 6 -0.70 30.90 56.33
N LEU A 7 -1.34 29.96 55.61
CA LEU A 7 -0.90 29.23 54.38
C LEU A 7 0.39 28.37 54.38
N LEU A 8 0.27 27.03 54.26
CA LEU A 8 0.12 26.19 53.04
C LEU A 8 1.44 25.88 52.30
N GLY A 9 1.84 24.60 52.29
CA GLY A 9 2.88 24.06 51.41
C GLY A 9 3.23 22.59 51.70
N PHE A 10 2.80 21.70 50.79
CA PHE A 10 3.47 20.47 50.31
C PHE A 10 4.14 19.51 51.32
N ASP A 11 3.54 18.33 51.54
CA ASP A 11 4.06 17.02 51.06
C ASP A 11 3.36 15.82 51.72
N SER A 12 3.37 14.68 51.01
CA SER A 12 3.03 13.30 51.43
C SER A 12 1.70 12.70 50.94
N ILE A 13 1.69 12.45 49.64
CA ILE A 13 1.50 11.15 48.94
C ILE A 13 1.07 9.91 49.78
N PHE A 14 0.15 9.15 49.17
CA PHE A 14 -0.26 7.75 49.35
C PHE A 14 -1.43 7.44 50.30
N ASN A 15 -2.65 7.40 49.74
CA ASN A 15 -3.45 6.18 49.86
C ASN A 15 -4.43 6.00 48.69
N ILE A 16 -4.07 5.05 47.82
CA ILE A 16 -4.88 4.50 46.74
C ILE A 16 -5.74 3.39 47.35
N LYS A 17 -7.08 3.55 47.41
CA LYS A 17 -8.00 2.39 47.34
C LYS A 17 -9.51 2.61 47.22
N ASN A 18 -10.09 3.80 47.37
CA ASN A 18 -11.57 3.90 47.45
C ASN A 18 -12.27 4.84 46.44
N ILE A 19 -11.66 5.12 45.28
CA ILE A 19 -12.37 5.73 44.14
C ILE A 19 -12.56 4.68 43.05
N LEU A 20 -13.34 3.64 43.35
CA LEU A 20 -13.73 2.63 42.38
C LEU A 20 -15.17 2.16 42.63
N GLN A 21 -16.15 3.05 42.45
CA GLN A 21 -17.55 2.61 42.42
C GLN A 21 -18.54 3.50 41.65
N CYS A 22 -18.11 4.22 40.60
CA CYS A 22 -19.05 5.03 39.79
C CYS A 22 -18.77 5.13 38.28
N LEU A 23 -18.22 4.09 37.63
CA LEU A 23 -18.16 4.01 36.16
C LEU A 23 -18.49 2.58 35.69
N LYS A 24 -19.78 2.22 35.71
CA LYS A 24 -20.30 1.10 34.91
C LYS A 24 -20.73 1.65 33.55
N PHE A 25 -19.92 1.43 32.52
CA PHE A 25 -20.36 1.44 31.13
C PHE A 25 -20.67 -0.01 30.70
N PRO A 26 -21.71 -0.25 29.88
CA PRO A 26 -22.02 -1.59 29.40
C PRO A 26 -20.92 -2.08 28.44
N LEU A 27 -20.54 -3.35 28.60
CA LEU A 27 -19.72 -4.08 27.62
C LEU A 27 -20.53 -4.23 26.32
N VAL A 28 -20.14 -3.49 25.29
CA VAL A 28 -20.58 -3.77 23.92
C VAL A 28 -19.80 -4.99 23.45
N SER A 29 -20.48 -6.11 23.24
CA SER A 29 -19.90 -7.27 22.56
C SER A 29 -19.66 -6.86 21.10
N ALA A 30 -18.39 -6.80 20.66
CA ALA A 30 -18.05 -6.56 19.27
C ALA A 30 -18.78 -7.58 18.37
N ALA A 31 -19.57 -7.10 17.41
CA ALA A 31 -20.32 -7.95 16.50
C ALA A 31 -19.35 -8.56 15.48
N VAL A 32 -19.11 -9.87 15.57
CA VAL A 32 -18.31 -10.62 14.59
C VAL A 32 -19.22 -11.17 13.51
N ILE A 33 -19.00 -10.75 12.27
CA ILE A 33 -19.78 -11.21 11.12
C ILE A 33 -19.11 -12.45 10.54
N ARG A 34 -19.82 -13.57 10.48
CA ARG A 34 -19.32 -14.84 9.91
C ARG A 34 -19.86 -15.05 8.51
N GLU A 35 -18.98 -15.30 7.56
CA GLU A 35 -19.32 -15.51 6.16
C GLU A 35 -18.71 -16.81 5.65
N ASN A 36 -19.52 -17.67 5.03
CA ASN A 36 -19.07 -18.91 4.40
C ASN A 36 -18.73 -18.64 2.94
N VAL A 37 -17.44 -18.74 2.60
CA VAL A 37 -16.95 -18.51 1.24
C VAL A 37 -16.54 -19.85 0.62
N PRO A 38 -16.93 -20.12 -0.64
CA PRO A 38 -16.49 -21.33 -1.33
C PRO A 38 -14.97 -21.33 -1.48
N CYS A 39 -14.32 -22.46 -1.18
CA CYS A 39 -12.89 -22.66 -1.33
C CYS A 39 -12.61 -23.95 -2.10
N LEU A 40 -11.59 -23.95 -2.96
CA LEU A 40 -11.17 -25.17 -3.64
C LEU A 40 -10.26 -26.00 -2.71
N ARG A 41 -10.63 -27.25 -2.45
CA ARG A 41 -9.77 -28.19 -1.74
C ARG A 41 -8.67 -28.70 -2.68
N SER A 42 -7.60 -29.23 -2.10
CA SER A 42 -6.44 -29.75 -2.85
C SER A 42 -6.75 -30.97 -3.72
N ASP A 43 -7.93 -31.57 -3.56
CA ASP A 43 -8.48 -32.67 -4.36
C ASP A 43 -9.37 -32.18 -5.52
N GLY A 44 -9.50 -30.86 -5.71
CA GLY A 44 -10.36 -30.26 -6.74
C GLY A 44 -11.83 -30.13 -6.34
N SER A 45 -12.23 -30.55 -5.14
CA SER A 45 -13.60 -30.42 -4.65
C SER A 45 -13.90 -29.03 -4.08
N MET A 46 -15.14 -28.56 -4.23
CA MET A 46 -15.60 -27.34 -3.58
C MET A 46 -15.86 -27.59 -2.09
N GLY A 47 -15.21 -26.81 -1.24
CA GLY A 47 -15.45 -26.69 0.19
C GLY A 47 -16.04 -25.33 0.56
N GLN A 48 -16.38 -25.16 1.83
CA GLN A 48 -16.77 -23.86 2.41
C GLN A 48 -15.80 -23.54 3.55
N MET A 49 -15.34 -22.29 3.58
CA MET A 49 -14.48 -21.76 4.64
C MET A 49 -15.23 -20.63 5.36
N GLU A 50 -15.28 -20.71 6.68
CA GLU A 50 -15.86 -19.68 7.54
C GLU A 50 -14.82 -18.58 7.75
N ILE A 51 -15.21 -17.33 7.44
CA ILE A 51 -14.38 -16.14 7.61
C ILE A 51 -15.10 -15.22 8.59
N CYS A 52 -14.39 -14.78 9.62
CA CYS A 52 -14.89 -13.80 10.58
C CYS A 52 -14.38 -12.40 10.22
N LYS A 53 -15.27 -11.42 10.27
CA LYS A 53 -14.96 -10.00 10.06
C LYS A 53 -15.31 -9.22 11.32
N ASP A 54 -14.47 -8.25 11.65
CA ASP A 54 -14.83 -7.22 12.63
C ASP A 54 -15.87 -6.25 12.04
N GLU A 55 -16.38 -5.35 12.89
CA GLU A 55 -17.33 -4.30 12.51
C GLU A 55 -16.77 -3.31 11.47
N PHE A 56 -15.47 -3.33 11.21
CA PHE A 56 -14.77 -2.52 10.21
C PHE A 56 -14.50 -3.29 8.90
N GLY A 57 -14.91 -4.56 8.82
CA GLY A 57 -14.74 -5.44 7.66
C GLY A 57 -13.35 -6.05 7.52
N ASN A 58 -12.46 -5.87 8.51
CA ASN A 58 -11.17 -6.53 8.54
C ASN A 58 -11.37 -7.99 8.97
N ARG A 59 -10.62 -8.90 8.32
CA ARG A 59 -10.66 -10.31 8.70
C ARG A 59 -9.98 -10.49 10.05
N ILE A 60 -10.71 -11.10 10.99
CA ILE A 60 -10.23 -11.48 12.31
C ILE A 60 -10.30 -13.01 12.43
N ASP A 61 -9.49 -13.57 13.33
CA ASP A 61 -9.61 -14.99 13.67
C ASP A 61 -10.97 -15.25 14.32
N CYS A 62 -11.66 -16.28 13.84
CA CYS A 62 -12.94 -16.66 14.41
C CYS A 62 -12.76 -17.11 15.87
N PRO A 63 -13.42 -16.45 16.84
CA PRO A 63 -13.33 -16.87 18.23
C PRO A 63 -13.91 -18.28 18.39
N LYS A 64 -13.10 -19.20 18.95
CA LYS A 64 -13.54 -20.55 19.32
C LYS A 64 -14.32 -20.43 20.64
N TYR A 65 -15.61 -20.73 20.61
CA TYR A 65 -16.41 -20.80 21.84
C TYR A 65 -16.14 -22.15 22.51
N ASN A 66 -15.64 -22.14 23.74
CA ASN A 66 -15.65 -23.31 24.62
C ASN A 66 -16.96 -23.27 25.42
N GLU A 67 -17.80 -24.28 25.25
CA GLU A 67 -18.80 -24.67 26.24
C GLU A 67 -18.48 -26.10 26.69
N ASP A 68 -18.24 -26.25 27.99
CA ASP A 68 -18.12 -27.54 28.68
C ASP A 68 -19.51 -28.18 28.88
N VAL A 69 -19.58 -29.52 28.77
CA VAL A 69 -20.23 -30.50 29.69
C VAL A 69 -20.68 -31.78 28.93
N THR A 70 -19.97 -32.89 29.21
CA THR A 70 -20.33 -34.35 29.28
C THR A 70 -21.16 -35.00 28.16
N GLU A 71 -20.90 -36.21 27.63
CA GLU A 71 -20.46 -37.47 28.25
C GLU A 71 -20.13 -38.50 27.13
N ASN A 72 -19.01 -39.22 27.32
CA ASN A 72 -18.62 -40.60 26.93
C ASN A 72 -18.82 -41.24 25.53
N ILE A 73 -17.66 -41.60 24.96
CA ILE A 73 -17.23 -42.89 24.36
C ILE A 73 -18.02 -43.45 23.17
N GLU A 74 -17.45 -43.32 21.96
CA GLU A 74 -17.04 -44.46 21.14
C GLU A 74 -16.04 -44.00 20.05
N GLU A 75 -14.81 -44.46 20.24
CA GLU A 75 -13.80 -44.90 19.28
C GLU A 75 -13.37 -44.02 18.09
N GLU A 76 -12.06 -43.78 18.13
CA GLU A 76 -11.17 -43.35 17.07
C GLU A 76 -11.42 -44.10 15.75
N GLU A 77 -11.73 -43.39 14.67
CA GLU A 77 -11.15 -43.58 13.32
C GLU A 77 -11.85 -42.68 12.29
N GLU A 78 -11.68 -41.35 12.38
CA GLU A 78 -11.67 -40.49 11.17
C GLU A 78 -11.14 -39.08 11.50
N LYS A 79 -9.90 -39.01 12.01
CA LYS A 79 -9.09 -37.81 11.77
C LYS A 79 -8.68 -37.82 10.29
N VAL A 80 -9.64 -37.55 9.40
CA VAL A 80 -9.33 -37.00 8.08
C VAL A 80 -8.53 -35.75 8.37
N LYS A 81 -7.21 -35.84 8.16
CA LYS A 81 -6.26 -34.74 8.22
C LYS A 81 -6.83 -33.62 7.33
N LYS A 82 -7.61 -32.70 7.90
CA LYS A 82 -7.94 -31.43 7.29
C LYS A 82 -6.61 -30.69 7.15
N LYS A 83 -5.92 -30.97 6.03
CA LYS A 83 -4.71 -30.25 5.62
C LYS A 83 -5.10 -28.77 5.61
N PRO A 84 -4.32 -27.89 6.26
CA PRO A 84 -4.67 -26.49 6.35
C PRO A 84 -4.75 -25.90 4.94
N CYS A 85 -5.86 -25.24 4.62
CA CYS A 85 -5.99 -24.43 3.42
C CYS A 85 -4.86 -23.41 3.41
N ARG A 86 -3.91 -23.55 2.49
CA ARG A 86 -2.89 -22.53 2.26
C ARG A 86 -3.61 -21.33 1.65
N GLN A 87 -3.57 -20.16 2.30
CA GLN A 87 -3.96 -18.92 1.66
C GLN A 87 -2.98 -18.66 0.51
N GLU A 88 -3.32 -19.10 -0.70
CA GLU A 88 -2.64 -18.56 -1.88
C GLU A 88 -3.24 -17.19 -2.16
N MET A 89 -2.55 -16.14 -1.69
CA MET A 89 -2.85 -14.79 -2.14
C MET A 89 -2.70 -14.74 -3.67
N ALA A 90 -3.68 -14.16 -4.36
CA ALA A 90 -3.59 -13.86 -5.78
C ALA A 90 -2.23 -13.21 -6.11
N PRO A 91 -1.65 -13.48 -7.29
CA PRO A 91 -0.42 -12.81 -7.68
C PRO A 91 -0.60 -11.30 -7.70
N PRO A 92 0.49 -10.55 -7.44
CA PRO A 92 0.49 -9.12 -7.69
C PRO A 92 0.26 -8.82 -9.18
N GLN A 93 -0.27 -7.64 -9.47
CA GLN A 93 -0.30 -7.12 -10.84
C GLN A 93 1.13 -6.89 -11.34
N TYR A 94 1.33 -6.84 -12.65
CA TYR A 94 2.68 -6.67 -13.23
C TYR A 94 3.42 -5.47 -12.66
N ALA A 95 2.73 -4.34 -12.47
CA ALA A 95 3.30 -3.10 -11.91
C ALA A 95 3.70 -3.21 -10.42
N ASP A 96 3.17 -4.19 -9.70
CA ASP A 96 3.48 -4.46 -8.30
C ASP A 96 4.59 -5.52 -8.13
N LEU A 97 5.12 -6.09 -9.22
CA LEU A 97 6.30 -6.94 -9.15
C LEU A 97 7.51 -6.11 -8.65
N GLY A 98 8.24 -6.64 -7.67
CA GLY A 98 9.35 -5.92 -7.03
C GLY A 98 8.92 -4.79 -6.07
N LYS A 99 7.62 -4.60 -5.82
CA LYS A 99 7.10 -3.53 -4.94
C LYS A 99 7.72 -3.55 -3.55
N LYS A 100 7.94 -4.71 -2.93
CA LYS A 100 8.59 -4.81 -1.61
C LYS A 100 9.97 -4.15 -1.58
N ALA A 101 10.80 -4.39 -2.61
CA ALA A 101 12.10 -3.76 -2.71
C ALA A 101 11.95 -2.26 -3.02
N ASN A 102 11.09 -1.90 -3.97
CA ASN A 102 10.85 -0.50 -4.33
C ASN A 102 10.34 0.33 -3.14
N ASP A 103 9.52 -0.25 -2.26
CA ASP A 103 9.01 0.39 -1.05
C ASP A 103 10.16 0.79 -0.11
N VAL A 104 11.20 -0.03 0.03
CA VAL A 104 12.42 0.30 0.82
C VAL A 104 13.15 1.51 0.24
N PHE A 105 13.10 1.71 -1.08
CA PHE A 105 13.76 2.84 -1.75
C PHE A 105 12.88 4.08 -1.93
N SER A 106 11.57 3.98 -1.74
CA SER A 106 10.62 5.06 -2.08
C SER A 106 9.84 5.61 -0.89
N LYS A 107 9.37 4.75 0.02
CA LYS A 107 8.63 5.17 1.20
C LYS A 107 9.56 5.83 2.22
N GLY A 108 9.06 6.84 2.94
CA GLY A 108 9.85 7.59 3.94
C GLY A 108 10.80 8.64 3.35
N TYR A 109 10.74 8.90 2.03
CA TYR A 109 11.60 9.88 1.35
C TYR A 109 10.77 10.93 0.60
N HIS A 110 10.96 12.20 0.93
CA HIS A 110 10.29 13.36 0.32
C HIS A 110 11.29 14.47 -0.04
N PHE A 111 12.40 14.11 -0.67
CA PHE A 111 13.52 15.03 -0.91
C PHE A 111 13.11 16.29 -1.67
N GLY A 112 13.48 17.46 -1.13
CA GLY A 112 13.30 18.76 -1.80
C GLY A 112 11.85 19.22 -1.87
N VAL A 113 10.94 18.59 -1.12
CA VAL A 113 9.53 19.00 -1.07
C VAL A 113 9.02 19.16 0.35
N PHE A 114 8.09 20.09 0.52
CA PHE A 114 7.21 20.15 1.69
C PHE A 114 5.86 19.58 1.30
N LYS A 115 5.46 18.48 1.94
CA LYS A 115 4.23 17.76 1.66
C LYS A 115 3.29 17.84 2.85
N LEU A 116 2.01 18.11 2.61
CA LEU A 116 0.95 18.04 3.60
C LEU A 116 -0.19 17.24 2.99
N ASP A 117 -0.49 16.07 3.56
CA ASP A 117 -1.64 15.27 3.17
C ASP A 117 -2.64 15.20 4.32
N LEU A 118 -3.90 15.47 4.01
CA LEU A 118 -5.04 15.33 4.91
C LEU A 118 -6.02 14.36 4.29
N LYS A 119 -6.30 13.27 4.99
CA LYS A 119 -7.28 12.27 4.55
C LYS A 119 -8.34 12.10 5.61
N THR A 120 -9.57 12.44 5.27
CA THR A 120 -10.72 12.34 6.17
C THR A 120 -11.73 11.35 5.62
N LYS A 121 -12.53 10.78 6.53
CA LYS A 121 -13.64 9.90 6.16
C LYS A 121 -14.91 10.42 6.84
N SER A 122 -15.92 10.73 6.04
CA SER A 122 -17.22 11.16 6.56
C SER A 122 -17.99 9.98 7.16
N GLU A 123 -18.95 10.28 8.03
CA GLU A 123 -19.90 9.28 8.57
C GLU A 123 -20.70 8.60 7.45
N SER A 124 -20.99 9.32 6.36
CA SER A 124 -21.62 8.78 5.15
C SER A 124 -20.72 7.87 4.31
N GLY A 125 -19.46 7.65 4.73
CA GLY A 125 -18.52 6.75 4.07
C GLY A 125 -17.76 7.34 2.88
N VAL A 126 -17.82 8.67 2.69
CA VAL A 126 -17.06 9.40 1.67
C VAL A 126 -15.65 9.64 2.20
N GLU A 127 -14.63 9.25 1.43
CA GLU A 127 -13.22 9.50 1.73
C GLU A 127 -12.78 10.76 0.98
N PHE A 128 -12.27 11.76 1.68
CA PHE A 128 -11.64 12.94 1.09
C PHE A 128 -10.13 12.88 1.33
N THR A 129 -9.33 13.08 0.28
CA THR A 129 -7.88 13.23 0.38
C THR A 129 -7.50 14.57 -0.22
N SER A 130 -6.96 15.46 0.59
CA SER A 130 -6.45 16.77 0.19
C SER A 130 -4.94 16.80 0.40
N GLY A 131 -4.18 17.13 -0.63
CA GLY A 131 -2.73 17.13 -0.58
C GLY A 131 -2.15 18.43 -1.13
N ILE A 132 -1.11 18.97 -0.48
CA ILE A 132 -0.31 20.08 -0.97
C ILE A 132 1.14 19.64 -1.00
N THR A 133 1.81 19.88 -2.13
CA THR A 133 3.24 19.64 -2.30
C THR A 133 3.91 20.91 -2.82
N SER A 134 4.80 21.49 -2.01
CA SER A 134 5.65 22.61 -2.41
C SER A 134 7.03 22.08 -2.78
N ASN A 135 7.49 22.38 -3.99
CA ASN A 135 8.81 22.00 -4.47
C ASN A 135 9.80 23.14 -4.21
N GLN A 136 10.84 22.87 -3.43
CA GLN A 136 11.80 23.89 -2.99
C GLN A 136 12.70 24.40 -4.12
N GLU A 137 13.01 23.57 -5.09
CA GLU A 137 13.92 23.91 -6.19
C GLU A 137 13.22 24.78 -7.25
N SER A 138 11.97 24.48 -7.56
CA SER A 138 11.19 25.23 -8.55
C SER A 138 10.32 26.35 -7.96
N GLY A 139 10.12 26.35 -6.65
CA GLY A 139 9.16 27.23 -5.95
C GLY A 139 7.69 26.94 -6.26
N LYS A 140 7.38 25.94 -7.10
CA LYS A 140 6.01 25.60 -7.49
C LYS A 140 5.29 24.88 -6.36
N VAL A 141 4.02 25.23 -6.17
CA VAL A 141 3.12 24.58 -5.22
C VAL A 141 2.03 23.87 -6.02
N PHE A 142 1.90 22.57 -5.79
CA PHE A 142 0.88 21.72 -6.38
C PHE A 142 -0.13 21.32 -5.30
N GLY A 143 -1.41 21.55 -5.57
CA GLY A 143 -2.51 21.10 -4.73
C GLY A 143 -3.34 20.04 -5.43
N SER A 144 -3.84 19.09 -4.67
CA SER A 144 -4.77 18.07 -5.15
C SER A 144 -5.88 17.83 -4.12
N LEU A 145 -7.07 17.56 -4.62
CA LEU A 145 -8.24 17.13 -3.87
C LEU A 145 -8.78 15.88 -4.54
N SER A 146 -9.04 14.83 -3.78
CA SER A 146 -9.72 13.64 -4.25
C SER A 146 -10.88 13.31 -3.33
N SER A 147 -12.05 13.08 -3.90
CA SER A 147 -13.21 12.52 -3.21
C SER A 147 -13.42 11.10 -3.72
N LYS A 148 -13.72 10.18 -2.82
CA LYS A 148 -14.01 8.79 -3.15
C LYS A 148 -15.28 8.36 -2.43
N TYR A 149 -16.26 7.93 -3.20
CA TYR A 149 -17.56 7.51 -2.73
C TYR A 149 -17.84 6.07 -3.19
N ALA A 150 -18.03 5.18 -2.22
CA ALA A 150 -18.30 3.77 -2.48
C ALA A 150 -19.77 3.45 -2.25
N VAL A 151 -20.48 3.06 -3.32
CA VAL A 151 -21.84 2.54 -3.27
C VAL A 151 -21.77 1.02 -3.18
N LYS A 152 -21.61 0.52 -1.95
CA LYS A 152 -21.33 -0.89 -1.66
C LYS A 152 -22.40 -1.85 -2.21
N ASP A 153 -23.67 -1.44 -2.19
CA ASP A 153 -24.80 -2.26 -2.66
C ASP A 153 -24.60 -2.70 -4.12
N TYR A 154 -24.13 -1.76 -4.95
CA TYR A 154 -23.88 -1.97 -6.38
C TYR A 154 -22.42 -2.28 -6.72
N GLY A 155 -21.52 -2.32 -5.73
CA GLY A 155 -20.07 -2.55 -5.95
C GLY A 155 -19.42 -1.45 -6.78
N LEU A 156 -19.99 -0.25 -6.76
CA LEU A 156 -19.54 0.92 -7.49
C LEU A 156 -18.67 1.81 -6.60
N ILE A 157 -17.57 2.31 -7.15
CA ILE A 157 -16.72 3.31 -6.50
C ILE A 157 -16.54 4.45 -7.48
N PHE A 158 -17.02 5.62 -7.08
CA PHE A 158 -16.80 6.88 -7.78
C PHE A 158 -15.62 7.59 -7.13
N THR A 159 -14.64 7.99 -7.92
CA THR A 159 -13.53 8.82 -7.45
C THR A 159 -13.44 10.05 -8.31
N GLU A 160 -13.55 11.23 -7.71
CA GLU A 160 -13.26 12.49 -8.39
C GLU A 160 -11.93 13.03 -7.87
N LYS A 161 -11.13 13.59 -8.77
CA LYS A 161 -9.85 14.22 -8.48
C LYS A 161 -9.82 15.57 -9.16
N TRP A 162 -9.35 16.57 -8.43
CA TRP A 162 -9.11 17.90 -8.94
C TRP A 162 -7.75 18.38 -8.47
N ASN A 163 -7.04 19.11 -9.32
CA ASN A 163 -5.73 19.65 -9.00
C ASN A 163 -5.61 21.14 -9.36
N THR A 164 -4.56 21.78 -8.88
CA THR A 164 -4.28 23.22 -9.12
C THR A 164 -3.99 23.56 -10.58
N ASP A 165 -3.70 22.57 -11.42
CA ASP A 165 -3.58 22.75 -12.88
C ASP A 165 -4.97 22.75 -13.58
N ASN A 166 -6.04 22.78 -12.78
CA ASN A 166 -7.44 22.69 -13.21
C ASN A 166 -7.79 21.39 -13.93
N THR A 167 -7.00 20.32 -13.78
CA THR A 167 -7.35 19.02 -14.35
C THR A 167 -8.36 18.32 -13.45
N LEU A 168 -9.50 17.97 -14.03
CA LEU A 168 -10.53 17.14 -13.41
C LEU A 168 -10.37 15.70 -13.89
N ALA A 169 -10.39 14.74 -12.98
CA ALA A 169 -10.43 13.32 -13.31
C ALA A 169 -11.58 12.64 -12.56
N THR A 170 -12.31 11.78 -13.26
CA THR A 170 -13.44 11.02 -12.74
C THR A 170 -13.23 9.55 -13.05
N ASP A 171 -13.14 8.73 -12.01
CA ASP A 171 -12.98 7.29 -12.09
C ASP A 171 -14.27 6.62 -11.63
N ILE A 172 -14.87 5.80 -12.47
CA ILE A 172 -16.02 4.94 -12.14
C ILE A 172 -15.53 3.51 -12.14
N THR A 173 -15.51 2.88 -10.96
CA THR A 173 -15.01 1.52 -10.77
C THR A 173 -16.13 0.58 -10.37
N ILE A 174 -16.21 -0.57 -11.05
CA ILE A 174 -17.02 -1.72 -10.67
C ILE A 174 -16.08 -2.82 -10.24
N GLN A 175 -16.28 -3.39 -9.06
CA GLN A 175 -15.42 -4.45 -8.52
C GLN A 175 -16.24 -5.62 -8.00
N ASP A 176 -15.82 -6.85 -8.35
CA ASP A 176 -16.32 -8.13 -7.82
C ASP A 176 -17.83 -8.38 -8.03
N LYS A 177 -18.48 -7.65 -8.94
CA LYS A 177 -19.91 -7.80 -9.26
C LYS A 177 -20.19 -8.55 -10.56
N ILE A 178 -19.30 -8.41 -11.56
CA ILE A 178 -19.43 -9.10 -12.85
C ILE A 178 -18.86 -10.52 -12.72
N ALA A 179 -17.68 -10.64 -12.11
CA ALA A 179 -17.04 -11.89 -11.74
C ALA A 179 -16.14 -11.66 -10.52
N ALA A 180 -15.94 -12.68 -9.69
CA ALA A 180 -15.03 -12.61 -8.55
C ALA A 180 -13.59 -12.35 -9.04
N GLY A 181 -12.91 -11.36 -8.45
CA GLY A 181 -11.57 -10.95 -8.83
C GLY A 181 -11.52 -10.01 -10.04
N LEU A 182 -12.65 -9.69 -10.67
CA LEU A 182 -12.73 -8.73 -11.78
C LEU A 182 -13.03 -7.32 -11.26
N LYS A 183 -12.20 -6.38 -11.67
CA LYS A 183 -12.34 -4.95 -11.42
C LYS A 183 -12.23 -4.20 -12.75
N VAL A 184 -13.22 -3.38 -13.06
CA VAL A 184 -13.28 -2.54 -14.25
C VAL A 184 -13.38 -1.09 -13.81
N THR A 185 -12.52 -0.24 -14.34
CA THR A 185 -12.49 1.20 -14.06
C THR A 185 -12.55 1.98 -15.37
N LEU A 186 -13.56 2.82 -15.51
CA LEU A 186 -13.63 3.86 -16.54
C LEU A 186 -13.10 5.16 -15.94
N GLU A 187 -12.00 5.67 -16.48
CA GLU A 187 -11.37 6.93 -16.06
C GLU A 187 -11.56 7.95 -17.18
N GLY A 188 -12.06 9.13 -16.84
CA GLY A 188 -12.14 10.28 -17.74
C GLY A 188 -11.38 11.45 -17.16
N THR A 189 -10.54 12.12 -17.95
CA THR A 189 -9.87 13.34 -17.52
C THR A 189 -10.18 14.50 -18.45
N PHE A 190 -10.30 15.68 -17.88
CA PHE A 190 -10.59 16.92 -18.59
C PHE A 190 -9.71 18.06 -18.05
N ALA A 191 -8.97 18.70 -18.95
CA ALA A 191 -8.17 19.89 -18.66
C ALA A 191 -8.79 21.10 -19.38
N PRO A 192 -9.55 21.97 -18.68
CA PRO A 192 -10.25 23.10 -19.28
C PRO A 192 -9.33 24.08 -20.01
N GLN A 193 -8.12 24.29 -19.49
CA GLN A 193 -7.15 25.25 -20.03
C GLN A 193 -6.66 24.88 -21.44
N THR A 194 -6.55 23.59 -21.73
CA THR A 194 -6.09 23.07 -23.03
C THR A 194 -7.24 22.52 -23.87
N GLY A 195 -8.43 22.34 -23.28
CA GLY A 195 -9.54 21.62 -23.87
C GLY A 195 -9.30 20.10 -23.98
N SER A 196 -8.19 19.60 -23.46
CA SER A 196 -7.81 18.18 -23.57
C SER A 196 -8.77 17.29 -22.80
N LYS A 197 -9.20 16.22 -23.46
CA LYS A 197 -10.07 15.17 -22.92
C LYS A 197 -9.41 13.84 -23.20
N THR A 198 -9.22 13.02 -22.18
CA THR A 198 -8.75 11.65 -22.35
C THR A 198 -9.67 10.69 -21.61
N GLY A 199 -9.85 9.49 -22.17
CA GLY A 199 -10.59 8.42 -21.54
C GLY A 199 -9.71 7.19 -21.42
N LYS A 200 -9.80 6.46 -20.32
CA LYS A 200 -9.08 5.20 -20.13
C LYS A 200 -10.03 4.14 -19.61
N LEU A 201 -10.02 2.97 -20.24
CA LEU A 201 -10.74 1.80 -19.74
C LEU A 201 -9.72 0.82 -19.18
N LYS A 202 -9.71 0.67 -17.86
CA LYS A 202 -8.87 -0.27 -17.12
C LYS A 202 -9.70 -1.49 -16.73
N SER A 203 -9.20 -2.67 -17.01
CA SER A 203 -9.76 -3.93 -16.55
C SER A 203 -8.66 -4.72 -15.86
N SER A 204 -8.93 -5.26 -14.68
CA SER A 204 -8.00 -6.13 -13.97
C SER A 204 -8.75 -7.34 -13.44
N PHE A 205 -8.23 -8.52 -13.72
CA PHE A 205 -8.74 -9.79 -13.24
C PHE A 205 -7.64 -10.48 -12.44
N ALA A 206 -7.94 -10.96 -11.25
CA ALA A 206 -7.01 -11.74 -10.45
C ALA A 206 -7.70 -12.94 -9.82
N ASN A 207 -7.05 -14.10 -9.93
CA ASN A 207 -7.39 -15.32 -9.19
C ASN A 207 -6.14 -15.83 -8.45
N ASP A 208 -6.20 -17.03 -7.86
CA ASP A 208 -5.10 -17.54 -7.02
C ASP A 208 -3.76 -17.75 -7.78
N THR A 209 -3.82 -17.94 -9.11
CA THR A 209 -2.67 -18.32 -9.94
C THR A 209 -2.29 -17.24 -10.96
N VAL A 210 -3.23 -16.39 -11.38
CA VAL A 210 -3.09 -15.48 -12.50
C VAL A 210 -3.64 -14.10 -12.16
N ALA A 211 -2.90 -13.06 -12.54
CA ALA A 211 -3.34 -11.68 -12.53
C ALA A 211 -3.17 -11.11 -13.93
N ILE A 212 -4.25 -10.57 -14.50
CA ILE A 212 -4.28 -9.94 -15.83
C ILE A 212 -4.75 -8.52 -15.64
N ASN A 213 -4.06 -7.57 -16.27
CA ASN A 213 -4.47 -6.19 -16.37
C ASN A 213 -4.45 -5.72 -17.82
N THR A 214 -5.49 -5.00 -18.20
CA THR A 214 -5.64 -4.38 -19.50
C THR A 214 -5.98 -2.92 -19.30
N ASN A 215 -5.29 -2.02 -19.99
CA ASN A 215 -5.60 -0.60 -20.00
C ASN A 215 -5.70 -0.13 -21.45
N LEU A 216 -6.87 0.38 -21.81
CA LEU A 216 -7.15 0.94 -23.12
C LEU A 216 -7.19 2.46 -22.96
N ASP A 217 -6.16 3.14 -23.45
CA ASP A 217 -6.12 4.59 -23.52
C ASP A 217 -6.84 5.04 -24.79
N LEU A 218 -7.96 5.75 -24.62
CA LEU A 218 -8.80 6.28 -25.68
C LEU A 218 -8.31 7.68 -26.04
N ASP A 219 -7.13 7.75 -26.65
CA ASP A 219 -6.61 8.99 -27.23
C ASP A 219 -7.33 9.31 -28.55
N MET A 220 -7.54 10.60 -28.82
CA MET A 220 -8.23 11.07 -30.03
C MET A 220 -7.48 10.72 -31.31
N ALA A 221 -6.15 10.62 -31.26
CA ALA A 221 -5.35 10.25 -32.42
C ALA A 221 -5.38 8.73 -32.71
N GLY A 222 -5.86 7.92 -31.76
CA GLY A 222 -6.03 6.47 -31.86
C GLY A 222 -5.62 5.73 -30.58
N PRO A 223 -6.29 4.61 -30.24
CA PRO A 223 -6.15 4.00 -28.93
C PRO A 223 -4.78 3.35 -28.70
N ILE A 224 -4.31 3.39 -27.45
CA ILE A 224 -3.15 2.63 -26.99
C ILE A 224 -3.66 1.48 -26.12
N VAL A 225 -3.24 0.27 -26.43
CA VAL A 225 -3.65 -0.95 -25.71
C VAL A 225 -2.48 -1.46 -24.90
N ASP A 226 -2.59 -1.41 -23.58
CA ASP A 226 -1.68 -2.03 -22.62
C ASP A 226 -2.28 -3.34 -22.11
N VAL A 227 -1.54 -4.43 -22.18
CA VAL A 227 -1.91 -5.74 -21.62
C VAL A 227 -0.75 -6.26 -20.81
N ALA A 228 -1.02 -6.67 -19.58
CA ALA A 228 -0.07 -7.37 -18.76
C ALA A 228 -0.72 -8.58 -18.08
N ALA A 229 0.11 -9.60 -17.85
CA ALA A 229 -0.28 -10.83 -17.21
C ALA A 229 0.86 -11.31 -16.30
N VAL A 230 0.50 -11.86 -15.14
CA VAL A 230 1.42 -12.45 -14.16
C VAL A 230 0.89 -13.82 -13.77
N LEU A 231 1.74 -14.83 -13.88
CA LEU A 231 1.51 -16.19 -13.42
C LEU A 231 2.29 -16.43 -12.14
N LYS A 232 1.65 -17.10 -11.18
CA LYS A 232 2.27 -17.52 -9.92
C LYS A 232 2.25 -19.03 -9.80
N TYR A 233 3.39 -19.61 -9.47
CA TYR A 233 3.51 -21.03 -9.17
C TYR A 233 4.54 -21.29 -8.08
N GLN A 234 4.12 -21.83 -6.94
CA GLN A 234 5.00 -22.18 -5.82
C GLN A 234 5.98 -21.05 -5.40
N GLY A 235 5.52 -19.80 -5.40
CA GLY A 235 6.33 -18.61 -5.06
C GLY A 235 7.07 -17.99 -6.24
N TRP A 236 7.21 -18.69 -7.36
CA TRP A 236 7.70 -18.11 -8.61
C TRP A 236 6.64 -17.22 -9.25
N LEU A 237 7.10 -16.12 -9.84
CA LEU A 237 6.28 -15.12 -10.52
C LEU A 237 6.86 -14.90 -11.91
N ALA A 238 6.06 -15.10 -12.95
CA ALA A 238 6.43 -14.80 -14.33
C ALA A 238 5.43 -13.79 -14.89
N GLY A 239 5.92 -12.64 -15.33
CA GLY A 239 5.13 -11.54 -15.83
C GLY A 239 5.49 -11.16 -17.27
N ALA A 240 4.49 -10.78 -18.05
CA ALA A 240 4.68 -10.15 -19.35
C ALA A 240 3.81 -8.90 -19.44
N HIS A 241 4.32 -7.86 -20.10
CA HIS A 241 3.62 -6.60 -20.30
C HIS A 241 3.90 -6.07 -21.71
N THR A 242 2.85 -5.87 -22.48
CA THR A 242 2.93 -5.41 -23.86
C THR A 242 2.03 -4.19 -24.05
N GLN A 243 2.55 -3.18 -24.75
CA GLN A 243 1.82 -1.98 -25.15
C GLN A 243 1.81 -1.88 -26.67
N PHE A 244 0.64 -1.76 -27.28
CA PHE A 244 0.46 -1.56 -28.72
C PHE A 244 -0.12 -0.18 -29.01
N ASP A 245 0.58 0.59 -29.84
CA ASP A 245 0.14 1.88 -30.35
C ASP A 245 -0.54 1.67 -31.71
N SER A 246 -1.86 1.83 -31.75
CA SER A 246 -2.64 1.61 -32.98
C SER A 246 -2.38 2.67 -34.05
N GLN A 247 -1.97 3.88 -33.67
CA GLN A 247 -1.69 4.98 -34.60
C GLN A 247 -0.42 4.66 -35.40
N LYS A 248 0.60 4.15 -34.71
CA LYS A 248 1.88 3.78 -35.31
C LYS A 248 1.91 2.35 -35.83
N ALA A 249 0.87 1.56 -35.56
CA ALA A 249 0.79 0.12 -35.81
C ALA A 249 2.04 -0.63 -35.30
N LYS A 250 2.52 -0.28 -34.10
CA LYS A 250 3.77 -0.79 -33.53
C LYS A 250 3.64 -1.08 -32.04
N PHE A 251 4.37 -2.07 -31.58
CA PHE A 251 4.54 -2.30 -30.14
C PHE A 251 5.45 -1.22 -29.55
N ALA A 252 4.93 -0.48 -28.58
CA ALA A 252 5.64 0.57 -27.86
C ALA A 252 6.41 0.01 -26.65
N LYS A 253 5.85 -1.04 -26.00
CA LYS A 253 6.48 -1.73 -24.87
C LYS A 253 6.33 -3.24 -25.00
N ASN A 254 7.39 -3.96 -24.67
CA ASN A 254 7.43 -5.40 -24.51
C ASN A 254 8.38 -5.70 -23.35
N ASN A 255 7.80 -5.89 -22.18
CA ASN A 255 8.53 -6.07 -20.95
C ASN A 255 8.25 -7.46 -20.41
N PHE A 256 9.30 -8.10 -19.90
CA PHE A 256 9.21 -9.40 -19.26
C PHE A 256 9.75 -9.27 -17.84
N ALA A 257 9.11 -9.96 -16.91
CA ALA A 257 9.52 -9.99 -15.53
C ALA A 257 9.56 -11.43 -15.02
N PHE A 258 10.55 -11.72 -14.19
CA PHE A 258 10.64 -12.99 -13.49
C PHE A 258 11.06 -12.72 -12.05
N GLY A 259 10.42 -13.41 -11.11
CA GLY A 259 10.65 -13.20 -9.70
C GLY A 259 10.35 -14.42 -8.87
N TYR A 260 10.78 -14.35 -7.62
CA TYR A 260 10.50 -15.36 -6.61
C TYR A 260 10.17 -14.63 -5.31
N GLN A 261 9.06 -14.98 -4.68
CA GLN A 261 8.59 -14.29 -3.49
C GLN A 261 8.16 -15.27 -2.41
N THR A 262 8.73 -15.08 -1.23
CA THR A 262 8.34 -15.68 0.05
C THR A 262 7.88 -14.58 1.02
N ASN A 263 7.65 -14.96 2.29
CA ASN A 263 7.23 -14.02 3.32
C ASN A 263 8.35 -13.03 3.67
N ASP A 264 9.58 -13.52 3.73
CA ASP A 264 10.80 -12.86 4.18
C ASP A 264 11.74 -12.43 3.04
N PHE A 265 11.59 -12.97 1.85
CA PHE A 265 12.48 -12.69 0.72
C PHE A 265 11.67 -12.42 -0.56
N ALA A 266 12.12 -11.49 -1.38
CA ALA A 266 11.58 -11.32 -2.73
C ALA A 266 12.70 -10.94 -3.72
N LEU A 267 12.86 -11.76 -4.75
CA LEU A 267 13.69 -11.49 -5.90
C LEU A 267 12.80 -11.06 -7.06
N HIS A 268 13.18 -10.01 -7.76
CA HIS A 268 12.52 -9.57 -8.97
C HIS A 268 13.56 -9.16 -10.01
N THR A 269 13.34 -9.58 -11.24
CA THR A 269 14.14 -9.22 -12.40
C THR A 269 13.19 -8.83 -13.53
N ASN A 270 13.56 -7.85 -14.33
CA ASN A 270 12.79 -7.43 -15.48
C ASN A 270 13.68 -7.02 -16.64
N VAL A 271 13.13 -7.15 -17.84
CA VAL A 271 13.72 -6.72 -19.10
C VAL A 271 12.68 -5.89 -19.82
N ASP A 272 12.95 -4.61 -20.02
CA ASP A 272 12.07 -3.70 -20.75
C ASP A 272 12.62 -3.49 -22.16
N ASN A 273 11.81 -3.79 -23.17
CA ASN A 273 12.12 -3.63 -24.59
C ASN A 273 13.43 -4.31 -25.05
N GLY A 274 13.90 -5.33 -24.33
CA GLY A 274 15.18 -6.00 -24.61
C GLY A 274 16.41 -5.10 -24.43
N LYS A 275 16.25 -3.91 -23.84
CA LYS A 275 17.30 -2.90 -23.72
C LYS A 275 17.60 -2.54 -22.27
N ASP A 276 16.57 -2.29 -21.47
CA ASP A 276 16.73 -1.93 -20.07
C ASP A 276 16.53 -3.15 -19.20
N PHE A 277 17.51 -3.45 -18.36
CA PHE A 277 17.50 -4.59 -17.46
C PHE A 277 17.44 -4.09 -16.03
N GLY A 278 16.57 -4.68 -15.23
CA GLY A 278 16.41 -4.37 -13.82
C GLY A 278 16.42 -5.61 -12.96
N GLY A 279 16.90 -5.45 -11.73
CA GLY A 279 16.92 -6.47 -10.71
C GLY A 279 16.74 -5.83 -9.35
N SER A 280 15.98 -6.48 -8.47
CA SER A 280 15.84 -6.06 -7.10
C SER A 280 15.68 -7.24 -6.16
N ILE A 281 16.23 -7.09 -4.97
CA ILE A 281 16.16 -8.08 -3.89
C ILE A 281 15.60 -7.35 -2.68
N TYR A 282 14.59 -7.94 -2.06
CA TYR A 282 14.07 -7.55 -0.76
C TYR A 282 14.34 -8.69 0.23
N GLN A 283 14.75 -8.34 1.43
CA GLN A 283 14.96 -9.28 2.52
C GLN A 283 14.51 -8.66 3.84
N LYS A 284 13.56 -9.32 4.51
CA LYS A 284 13.19 -9.04 5.89
C LYS A 284 14.20 -9.76 6.80
N VAL A 285 15.19 -9.03 7.31
CA VAL A 285 16.27 -9.58 8.14
C VAL A 285 15.79 -9.86 9.57
N SER A 286 14.89 -9.02 10.08
CA SER A 286 14.23 -9.21 11.37
C SER A 286 12.87 -8.51 11.38
N ASP A 287 12.11 -8.61 12.47
CA ASP A 287 10.85 -7.86 12.62
C ASP A 287 11.04 -6.34 12.64
N LYS A 288 12.27 -5.86 12.83
CA LYS A 288 12.61 -4.44 12.84
C LYS A 288 13.40 -3.99 11.62
N LEU A 289 13.97 -4.90 10.81
CA LEU A 289 14.91 -4.55 9.76
C LEU A 289 14.51 -5.17 8.42
N ASP A 290 14.16 -4.30 7.48
CA ASP A 290 13.95 -4.62 6.07
C ASP A 290 15.13 -4.09 5.26
N CYS A 291 15.68 -4.91 4.37
CA CYS A 291 16.76 -4.55 3.46
C CYS A 291 16.30 -4.67 2.01
N GLY A 292 16.82 -3.78 1.16
CA GLY A 292 16.54 -3.75 -0.26
C GLY A 292 17.83 -3.54 -1.06
N VAL A 293 17.98 -4.25 -2.17
CA VAL A 293 19.00 -4.00 -3.18
C VAL A 293 18.29 -3.78 -4.50
N SER A 294 18.76 -2.81 -5.28
CA SER A 294 18.25 -2.51 -6.61
C SER A 294 19.41 -2.30 -7.57
N MET A 295 19.29 -2.87 -8.76
CA MET A 295 20.25 -2.76 -9.83
C MET A 295 19.51 -2.52 -11.14
N LYS A 296 19.97 -1.56 -11.93
CA LYS A 296 19.44 -1.28 -13.26
C LYS A 296 20.59 -0.96 -14.20
N TRP A 297 20.58 -1.54 -15.40
CA TRP A 297 21.53 -1.18 -16.45
C TRP A 297 20.83 -1.16 -17.81
N THR A 298 21.43 -0.45 -18.76
CA THR A 298 20.89 -0.30 -20.11
C THR A 298 21.90 -0.86 -21.10
N SER A 299 21.47 -1.77 -21.96
CA SER A 299 22.31 -2.34 -23.02
C SER A 299 22.84 -1.23 -23.93
N GLY A 300 24.15 -1.27 -24.20
CA GLY A 300 24.87 -0.24 -24.96
C GLY A 300 25.25 1.00 -24.14
N SER A 301 24.98 1.04 -22.83
CA SER A 301 25.49 2.06 -21.91
C SER A 301 26.50 1.46 -20.93
N SER A 302 27.50 2.24 -20.53
CA SER A 302 28.38 1.92 -19.40
C SER A 302 27.74 2.19 -18.04
N ASP A 303 26.61 2.91 -18.03
CA ASP A 303 25.95 3.32 -16.80
C ASP A 303 25.18 2.15 -16.18
N THR A 304 25.63 1.74 -15.00
CA THR A 304 24.88 0.87 -14.10
C THR A 304 24.41 1.72 -12.92
N LEU A 305 23.16 1.58 -12.52
CA LEU A 305 22.61 2.16 -11.30
C LEU A 305 22.47 1.03 -10.28
N PHE A 306 23.24 1.11 -9.21
CA PHE A 306 23.18 0.16 -8.11
C PHE A 306 22.86 0.90 -6.82
N GLY A 307 21.94 0.36 -6.02
CA GLY A 307 21.54 0.93 -4.76
C GLY A 307 21.28 -0.12 -3.69
N VAL A 308 21.59 0.24 -2.46
CA VAL A 308 21.29 -0.53 -1.25
C VAL A 308 20.47 0.35 -0.33
N GLY A 309 19.40 -0.20 0.21
CA GLY A 309 18.48 0.48 1.10
C GLY A 309 18.15 -0.38 2.31
N ALA A 310 17.83 0.28 3.40
CA ALA A 310 17.37 -0.36 4.63
C ALA A 310 16.30 0.51 5.29
N LYS A 311 15.29 -0.17 5.84
CA LYS A 311 14.30 0.41 6.73
C LYS A 311 14.41 -0.27 8.08
N PHE A 312 14.61 0.52 9.11
CA PHE A 312 14.75 0.09 10.49
C PHE A 312 13.63 0.67 11.36
N ALA A 313 12.76 -0.18 11.90
CA ALA A 313 11.77 0.21 12.90
C ALA A 313 12.47 0.36 14.25
N LEU A 314 12.58 1.58 14.74
CA LEU A 314 13.17 1.89 16.05
C LEU A 314 12.25 1.38 17.16
N ASP A 315 10.96 1.73 17.04
CA ASP A 315 9.87 1.30 17.90
C ASP A 315 8.57 1.14 17.07
N GLN A 316 7.41 1.14 17.73
CA GLN A 316 6.11 0.98 17.07
C GLN A 316 5.65 2.23 16.30
N ASP A 317 6.18 3.40 16.65
CA ASP A 317 5.77 4.70 16.13
C ASP A 317 6.88 5.40 15.33
N ALA A 318 8.12 4.91 15.36
CA ALA A 318 9.29 5.49 14.73
C ALA A 318 10.02 4.52 13.80
N SER A 319 10.41 5.01 12.62
CA SER A 319 11.27 4.26 11.68
C SER A 319 12.31 5.14 11.01
N LEU A 320 13.50 4.58 10.84
CA LEU A 320 14.62 5.15 10.11
C LEU A 320 14.72 4.46 8.74
N HIS A 321 14.96 5.24 7.70
CA HIS A 321 15.15 4.77 6.34
C HIS A 321 16.48 5.29 5.84
N ALA A 322 17.32 4.43 5.27
CA ALA A 322 18.61 4.81 4.73
C ALA A 322 18.80 4.13 3.38
N LYS A 323 19.28 4.86 2.37
CA LYS A 323 19.64 4.31 1.08
C LYS A 323 20.88 4.97 0.54
N ILE A 324 21.67 4.22 -0.21
CA ILE A 324 22.85 4.70 -0.90
C ILE A 324 22.84 4.14 -2.31
N ASN A 325 23.37 4.90 -3.26
CA ASN A 325 23.63 4.41 -4.60
C ASN A 325 25.08 4.61 -5.03
N ASN A 326 25.45 3.99 -6.14
CA ASN A 326 26.78 4.07 -6.73
C ASN A 326 27.12 5.43 -7.38
N LYS A 327 26.21 6.41 -7.30
CA LYS A 327 26.49 7.83 -7.61
C LYS A 327 26.88 8.62 -6.35
N SER A 328 27.15 7.94 -5.24
CA SER A 328 27.44 8.53 -3.93
C SER A 328 26.30 9.39 -3.38
N LEU A 329 25.05 9.14 -3.79
CA LEU A 329 23.88 9.80 -3.21
C LEU A 329 23.40 9.00 -2.01
N ILE A 330 23.37 9.67 -0.85
CA ILE A 330 22.91 9.09 0.41
C ILE A 330 21.53 9.69 0.73
N GLY A 331 20.51 8.84 0.83
CA GLY A 331 19.17 9.22 1.23
C GLY A 331 18.88 8.78 2.66
N LEU A 332 18.49 9.71 3.50
CA LEU A 332 18.05 9.47 4.88
C LEU A 332 16.57 9.86 5.02
N GLY A 333 15.84 9.10 5.81
CA GLY A 333 14.43 9.33 6.13
C GLY A 333 14.17 8.97 7.59
N TYR A 334 13.44 9.82 8.30
CA TYR A 334 12.99 9.57 9.66
C TYR A 334 11.49 9.80 9.70
N GLN A 335 10.74 8.77 10.04
CA GLN A 335 9.29 8.82 10.13
C GLN A 335 8.87 8.58 11.58
N GLN A 336 8.08 9.48 12.12
CA GLN A 336 7.56 9.46 13.48
C GLN A 336 6.06 9.68 13.48
N LYS A 337 5.32 8.75 14.05
CA LYS A 337 3.94 8.96 14.45
C LYS A 337 3.94 9.80 15.72
N LEU A 338 3.40 11.01 15.61
CA LEU A 338 3.36 11.98 16.71
C LEU A 338 2.15 11.73 17.62
N ARG A 339 1.02 11.36 17.00
CA ARG A 339 -0.25 11.00 17.65
C ARG A 339 -1.00 10.02 16.73
N PRO A 340 -2.03 9.32 17.23
CA PRO A 340 -2.97 8.61 16.35
C PRO A 340 -3.46 9.55 15.24
N GLY A 341 -3.32 9.13 13.99
CA GLY A 341 -3.70 9.94 12.83
C GLY A 341 -2.71 11.04 12.43
N VAL A 342 -1.55 11.21 13.08
CA VAL A 342 -0.57 12.24 12.70
C VAL A 342 0.82 11.63 12.55
N THR A 343 1.34 11.65 11.32
CA THR A 343 2.68 11.14 10.99
C THR A 343 3.55 12.24 10.39
N LEU A 344 4.71 12.47 10.98
CA LEU A 344 5.74 13.37 10.48
C LEU A 344 6.86 12.55 9.84
N THR A 345 7.24 12.91 8.63
CA THR A 345 8.38 12.34 7.92
C THR A 345 9.38 13.43 7.56
N LEU A 346 10.61 13.29 8.03
CA LEU A 346 11.76 14.11 7.66
C LEU A 346 12.64 13.32 6.71
N SER A 347 13.18 13.95 5.68
CA SER A 347 14.07 13.27 4.74
C SER A 347 15.18 14.19 4.23
N ALA A 348 16.34 13.61 3.94
CA ALA A 348 17.49 14.33 3.41
C ALA A 348 18.19 13.50 2.35
N ALA A 349 18.48 14.08 1.19
CA ALA A 349 19.37 13.51 0.20
C ALA A 349 20.67 14.31 0.21
N ILE A 350 21.77 13.61 0.48
CA ILE A 350 23.12 14.14 0.57
C ILE A 350 23.88 13.69 -0.66
N ASP A 351 24.46 14.66 -1.38
CA ASP A 351 25.37 14.40 -2.48
C ASP A 351 26.78 14.19 -1.92
N GLY A 352 27.22 12.94 -1.90
CA GLY A 352 28.55 12.57 -1.42
C GLY A 352 29.68 12.98 -2.36
N GLN A 353 29.42 13.26 -3.63
CA GLN A 353 30.42 13.81 -4.54
C GLN A 353 30.67 15.29 -4.24
N ASN A 354 29.61 16.02 -3.88
CA ASN A 354 29.63 17.46 -3.62
C ASN A 354 29.39 17.78 -2.13
N PHE A 355 29.90 16.96 -1.22
CA PHE A 355 29.60 17.06 0.21
C PHE A 355 29.86 18.47 0.81
N ASN A 356 30.97 19.11 0.41
CA ASN A 356 31.32 20.45 0.89
C ASN A 356 30.67 21.58 0.07
N ALA A 357 30.24 21.31 -1.17
CA ALA A 357 29.73 22.31 -2.09
C ALA A 357 28.19 22.43 -2.04
N GLY A 358 27.51 21.48 -1.39
CA GLY A 358 26.06 21.49 -1.17
C GLY A 358 25.32 20.59 -2.16
N GLY A 359 24.17 21.05 -2.67
CA GLY A 359 23.26 20.22 -3.48
C GLY A 359 22.44 19.22 -2.67
N HIS A 360 22.46 19.34 -1.34
CA HIS A 360 21.67 18.50 -0.44
C HIS A 360 20.20 18.93 -0.49
N LYS A 361 19.29 17.95 -0.57
CA LYS A 361 17.85 18.20 -0.62
C LYS A 361 17.21 17.76 0.69
N VAL A 362 16.56 18.67 1.39
CA VAL A 362 15.80 18.35 2.59
C VAL A 362 14.31 18.32 2.26
N GLY A 363 13.58 17.45 2.93
CA GLY A 363 12.17 17.20 2.70
C GLY A 363 11.42 16.99 3.99
N VAL A 364 10.19 17.49 4.04
CA VAL A 364 9.29 17.29 5.18
C VAL A 364 7.92 16.90 4.65
N ALA A 365 7.32 15.86 5.20
CA ALA A 365 5.95 15.47 4.94
C ALA A 365 5.17 15.36 6.25
N LEU A 366 3.97 15.91 6.28
CA LEU A 366 3.01 15.74 7.37
C LEU A 366 1.76 15.06 6.82
N GLU A 367 1.45 13.88 7.34
CA GLU A 367 0.28 13.10 6.97
C GLU A 367 -0.71 13.11 8.14
N LEU A 368 -1.94 13.52 7.85
CA LEU A 368 -3.04 13.68 8.80
C LEU A 368 -4.19 12.74 8.37
N GLU A 369 -4.48 11.74 9.18
CA GLU A 369 -5.60 10.80 9.05
C GLU A 369 -6.43 10.81 10.36
N PRO A 370 -7.26 11.86 10.61
CA PRO A 370 -8.05 12.00 11.84
C PRO A 370 -9.18 10.98 11.99
#